data_AF-A0A024G0N9-F1
#
_entry.id   AF-A0A024G0N9-F1
#
_cell.length_a   1.000
_cell.length_b   1.000
_cell.length_c   1.000
_cell.angle_alpha   90.00
_cell.angle_beta   90.00
_cell.angle_gamma   90.00
#
_symmetry.space_group_name_H-M   'P 1'
#
loop_
_entity.id
_entity.type
_entity.pdbx_description
1 polymer ?
#
loop_
_entity_poly.entity_id
_entity_poly.type
_entity_poly.pdbx_seq_one_letter_code
_entity_poly.pdbx_strand_id
1 'polypeptide(L)'
;MDSERYASFNRNKRPRNDRYFEDVVPKRFLLFNAKDETLYQLKLKTKAFVDSMRKELAAEKAKVAHFSSHSDATAKIALENDLQASKITCERLQQQLDQLQRSGDVQQLAIDSKMLADKHQQHEIEIEHLQKKLLDRDFQLEQLQMYREKLIQSEEIAANMQQQNGALRSQLEKLSQSNETEHRRDDRRLVELQEALQNSLSRIEILEKQLADDTIQMMRMHEQIRAKESILLANESEIHRLRSKAIDPRELEELDAKYRVLQSEFESHKTLSEANHKDELSKRQKAKTLVLALSADKQSLLDEKAQQQCEIDRLRMELNHKNVENERRIKQLNENSQQKLVQAASSVHELTDEIQILKQTLHVLQESEKSQQRARELADAKRQVEESNKKRFAAKAETQKLAIELEQLQKIAQQHNLSTQTLCRSLVHKHAMLAERVQEALQIVNKRVQKQTPCDNQVAEDETRHPEIAREDKMTPKGTRGNAFNQQSFLAIDTAEQSLTELREKLAMLVELTEKLCDLSMEQQEVSLKDVLKTRVTQFVTQCFAEKVRQTYTKVDEGTESLFESAKASVHSSS
;
A
#
# COMPACT_ATOMS: atom_id res chain seq x y z
N MET A 1 58.77 -45.45 61.62
CA MET A 1 58.75 -46.92 61.64
C MET A 1 58.68 -47.41 60.21
N ASP A 2 59.69 -47.11 59.38
CA ASP A 2 61.09 -47.58 59.40
C ASP A 2 61.28 -48.91 58.67
N SER A 3 62.32 -48.88 57.85
CA SER A 3 63.20 -49.98 57.49
C SER A 3 62.85 -50.82 56.26
N GLU A 4 63.41 -50.35 55.14
CA GLU A 4 64.43 -51.06 54.35
C GLU A 4 64.26 -52.57 54.09
N ARG A 5 64.30 -52.94 52.80
CA ARG A 5 65.22 -54.01 52.35
C ARG A 5 65.58 -53.90 50.87
N TYR A 6 66.88 -53.75 50.68
CA TYR A 6 67.70 -53.97 49.50
C TYR A 6 67.36 -55.24 48.70
N ALA A 7 67.44 -55.15 47.37
CA ALA A 7 68.21 -56.10 46.55
C ALA A 7 68.47 -55.53 45.14
N SER A 8 69.71 -55.09 44.96
CA SER A 8 70.43 -54.94 43.70
C SER A 8 70.39 -56.21 42.82
N PHE A 9 70.34 -56.08 41.48
CA PHE A 9 71.40 -56.58 40.57
C PHE A 9 71.17 -56.27 39.07
N ASN A 10 72.24 -55.76 38.45
CA ASN A 10 72.70 -55.89 37.07
C ASN A 10 71.91 -55.37 35.83
N ARG A 11 72.40 -54.21 35.36
CA ARG A 11 73.13 -54.05 34.08
C ARG A 11 72.71 -54.97 32.92
N ASN A 12 71.96 -54.41 31.96
CA ASN A 12 72.36 -54.50 30.56
C ASN A 12 71.93 -53.28 29.76
N LYS A 13 72.94 -52.54 29.30
CA LYS A 13 72.85 -51.39 28.41
C LYS A 13 72.44 -51.86 27.01
N ARG A 14 71.33 -51.33 26.49
CA ARG A 14 71.19 -51.00 25.06
C ARG A 14 70.55 -49.62 24.96
N PRO A 15 71.23 -48.61 24.38
CA PRO A 15 70.59 -47.34 24.11
C PRO A 15 69.68 -47.56 22.90
N ARG A 16 68.37 -47.66 23.12
CA ARG A 16 67.41 -47.36 22.06
C ARG A 16 67.43 -45.85 21.91
N ASN A 17 67.81 -45.41 20.72
CA ASN A 17 67.64 -44.04 20.24
C ASN A 17 66.14 -43.69 20.29
N ASP A 18 65.67 -43.20 21.41
CA ASP A 18 64.47 -42.36 21.47
C ASP A 18 64.87 -40.99 20.95
N ARG A 19 65.01 -40.91 19.61
CA ARG A 19 64.95 -39.64 18.91
C ARG A 19 63.51 -39.17 19.01
N TYR A 20 63.32 -38.09 19.77
CA TYR A 20 62.47 -36.95 19.41
C TYR A 20 61.41 -37.27 18.35
N PHE A 21 60.32 -37.93 18.74
CA PHE A 21 59.04 -37.63 18.12
C PHE A 21 58.53 -36.40 18.87
N GLU A 22 58.92 -35.23 18.37
CA GLU A 22 58.17 -34.02 18.64
C GLU A 22 56.70 -34.31 18.34
N ASP A 23 55.85 -33.96 19.30
CA ASP A 23 54.41 -33.86 19.16
C ASP A 23 54.06 -32.93 18.00
N VAL A 24 54.12 -33.44 16.77
CA VAL A 24 53.47 -32.85 15.62
C VAL A 24 52.01 -33.29 15.69
N VAL A 25 51.30 -32.73 16.69
CA VAL A 25 49.84 -32.63 16.62
C VAL A 25 49.54 -31.94 15.28
N PRO A 26 48.75 -32.55 14.38
CA PRO A 26 48.54 -31.99 13.06
C PRO A 26 47.98 -30.58 13.18
N LYS A 27 48.80 -29.55 12.91
CA LYS A 27 48.38 -28.13 12.84
C LYS A 27 47.19 -27.92 11.89
N ARG A 28 46.88 -28.90 11.02
CA ARG A 28 45.68 -28.91 10.18
C ARG A 28 44.36 -29.07 10.96
N PHE A 29 44.32 -29.77 12.10
CA PHE A 29 43.08 -29.92 12.88
C PHE A 29 42.76 -28.68 13.72
N LEU A 30 43.76 -27.97 14.23
CA LEU A 30 43.55 -26.71 14.96
C LEU A 30 43.20 -25.53 14.03
N LEU A 31 43.71 -25.52 12.79
CA LEU A 31 43.33 -24.49 11.82
C LEU A 31 41.91 -24.65 11.27
N PHE A 32 41.38 -25.87 11.21
CA PHE A 32 40.03 -26.12 10.71
C PHE A 32 38.98 -25.60 11.70
N ASN A 33 39.15 -25.90 13.00
CA ASN A 33 38.28 -25.37 14.06
C ASN A 33 38.37 -23.84 14.20
N ALA A 34 39.55 -23.24 14.01
CA ALA A 34 39.69 -21.78 14.06
C ALA A 34 38.96 -21.07 12.91
N LYS A 35 38.90 -21.68 11.73
CA LYS A 35 38.15 -21.16 10.57
C LYS A 35 36.64 -21.31 10.76
N ASP A 36 36.20 -22.44 11.30
CA ASP A 36 34.77 -22.65 11.58
C ASP A 36 34.27 -21.74 12.71
N GLU A 37 35.07 -21.52 13.74
CA GLU A 37 34.75 -20.58 14.83
C GLU A 37 34.70 -19.13 14.35
N THR A 38 35.65 -18.70 13.51
CA THR A 38 35.62 -17.35 12.94
C THR A 38 34.47 -17.14 11.96
N LEU A 39 34.12 -18.17 11.17
CA LEU A 39 32.95 -18.15 10.31
C LEU A 39 31.64 -18.12 11.10
N TYR A 40 31.56 -18.86 12.22
CA TYR A 40 30.41 -18.85 13.12
C TYR A 40 30.22 -17.48 13.78
N GLN A 41 31.30 -16.87 14.29
CA GLN A 41 31.25 -15.51 14.85
C GLN A 41 30.88 -14.45 13.80
N LEU A 42 31.36 -14.58 12.57
CA LEU A 42 30.97 -13.69 11.48
C LEU A 42 29.49 -13.84 11.13
N LYS A 43 28.96 -15.06 11.11
CA LYS A 43 27.51 -15.32 10.90
C LYS A 43 26.68 -14.72 12.02
N LEU A 44 27.09 -14.88 13.28
CA LEU A 44 26.43 -14.27 14.44
C LEU A 44 26.44 -12.74 14.37
N LYS A 45 27.58 -12.12 14.06
CA LYS A 45 27.69 -10.66 13.89
C LYS A 45 26.83 -10.15 12.73
N THR A 46 26.86 -10.85 11.60
CA THR A 46 26.04 -10.49 10.43
C THR A 46 24.55 -10.60 10.75
N LYS A 47 24.14 -11.66 11.46
CA LYS A 47 22.76 -11.84 11.91
C LYS A 47 22.32 -10.72 12.88
N ALA A 48 23.14 -10.42 13.88
CA ALA A 48 22.87 -9.34 14.84
C ALA A 48 22.76 -7.97 14.14
N PHE A 49 23.61 -7.71 13.14
CA PHE A 49 23.55 -6.50 12.33
C PHE A 49 22.25 -6.41 11.51
N VAL A 50 21.86 -7.50 10.83
CA VAL A 50 20.60 -7.55 10.07
C VAL A 50 19.38 -7.38 10.98
N ASP A 51 19.39 -7.99 12.17
CA ASP A 51 18.31 -7.82 13.14
C ASP A 51 18.25 -6.39 13.71
N SER A 52 19.39 -5.72 13.88
CA SER A 52 19.48 -4.29 14.24
C SER A 52 18.89 -3.40 13.14
N MET A 53 19.31 -3.62 11.89
CA MET A 53 18.78 -2.90 10.71
C MET A 53 17.27 -3.09 10.55
N ARG A 54 16.76 -4.30 10.81
CA ARG A 54 15.30 -4.56 10.78
C ARG A 54 14.55 -3.81 11.88
N LYS A 55 15.12 -3.72 13.09
CA LYS A 55 14.53 -2.93 14.19
C LYS A 55 14.53 -1.44 13.88
N GLU A 56 15.62 -0.91 13.34
CA GLU A 56 15.69 0.50 12.91
C GLU A 56 14.70 0.79 11.79
N LEU A 57 14.60 -0.08 10.78
CA LEU A 57 13.62 0.06 9.70
C LEU A 57 12.17 0.02 10.22
N ALA A 58 11.87 -0.85 11.19
CA ALA A 58 10.55 -0.90 11.82
C ALA A 58 10.24 0.35 12.64
N ALA A 59 11.22 0.85 13.40
CA ALA A 59 11.08 2.10 14.15
C ALA A 59 10.86 3.29 13.21
N GLU A 60 11.57 3.34 12.08
CA GLU A 60 11.44 4.44 11.13
C GLU A 60 10.13 4.37 10.34
N LYS A 61 9.66 3.17 9.98
CA LYS A 61 8.30 2.98 9.44
C LYS A 61 7.21 3.42 10.42
N ALA A 62 7.38 3.16 11.71
CA ALA A 62 6.44 3.62 12.73
C ALA A 62 6.43 5.16 12.85
N LYS A 63 7.60 5.82 12.76
CA LYS A 63 7.66 7.28 12.71
C LYS A 63 6.99 7.85 11.46
N VAL A 64 7.25 7.28 10.28
CA VAL A 64 6.62 7.73 9.02
C VAL A 64 5.10 7.59 9.06
N ALA A 65 4.58 6.49 9.61
CA ALA A 65 3.14 6.30 9.81
C ALA A 65 2.54 7.30 10.82
N HIS A 66 3.28 7.65 11.87
CA HIS A 66 2.88 8.69 12.83
C HIS A 66 2.84 10.08 12.17
N PHE A 67 3.82 10.42 11.33
CA PHE A 67 3.84 11.70 10.61
C PHE A 67 2.76 11.79 9.52
N SER A 68 2.47 10.71 8.79
CA SER A 68 1.42 10.74 7.76
C SER A 68 0.02 10.87 8.37
N SER A 69 -0.24 10.25 9.53
CA SER A 69 -1.53 10.34 10.21
C SER A 69 -1.75 11.67 10.95
N HIS A 70 -0.69 12.31 11.47
CA HIS A 70 -0.81 13.63 12.09
C HIS A 70 -0.90 14.78 11.07
N SER A 71 -0.17 14.71 9.96
CA SER A 71 -0.12 15.75 8.92
C SER A 71 -1.50 16.01 8.29
N ASP A 72 -2.22 14.96 7.92
CA ASP A 72 -3.49 15.11 7.19
C ASP A 72 -4.64 15.56 8.09
N ALA A 73 -4.60 15.25 9.38
CA ALA A 73 -5.61 15.69 10.35
C ALA A 73 -5.39 17.14 10.80
N THR A 74 -4.14 17.54 11.07
CA THR A 74 -3.84 18.91 11.52
C THR A 74 -3.91 19.94 10.39
N ALA A 75 -3.52 19.60 9.15
CA ALA A 75 -3.65 20.49 8.01
C ALA A 75 -5.12 20.80 7.69
N LYS A 76 -6.01 19.80 7.85
CA LYS A 76 -7.45 19.95 7.58
C LYS A 76 -8.15 20.81 8.63
N ILE A 77 -7.82 20.63 9.91
CA ILE A 77 -8.34 21.45 11.01
C ILE A 77 -7.82 22.89 10.94
N ALA A 78 -6.55 23.10 10.57
CA ALA A 78 -5.98 24.44 10.39
C ALA A 78 -6.65 25.20 9.23
N LEU A 79 -6.85 24.53 8.09
CA LEU A 79 -7.49 25.14 6.92
C LEU A 79 -8.96 25.52 7.19
N GLU A 80 -9.67 24.69 7.96
CA GLU A 80 -11.07 24.92 8.31
C GLU A 80 -11.24 26.06 9.33
N ASN A 81 -10.33 26.17 10.29
CA ASN A 81 -10.28 27.30 11.22
C ASN A 81 -9.92 28.62 10.53
N ASP A 82 -8.97 28.62 9.59
CA ASP A 82 -8.59 29.82 8.83
C ASP A 82 -9.71 30.28 7.89
N LEU A 83 -10.43 29.33 7.27
CA LEU A 83 -11.60 29.62 6.44
C LEU A 83 -12.75 30.22 7.27
N GLN A 84 -12.94 29.71 8.49
CA GLN A 84 -13.97 30.21 9.41
C GLN A 84 -13.61 31.60 9.96
N ALA A 85 -12.34 31.83 10.29
CA ALA A 85 -11.83 33.14 10.67
C ALA A 85 -12.02 34.16 9.55
N SER A 86 -11.67 33.81 8.31
CA SER A 86 -11.86 34.67 7.12
C SER A 86 -13.33 35.02 6.86
N LYS A 87 -14.26 34.06 7.05
CA LYS A 87 -15.70 34.31 6.95
C LYS A 87 -16.18 35.35 7.94
N ILE A 88 -15.75 35.26 9.20
CA ILE A 88 -16.11 36.21 10.25
C ILE A 88 -15.56 37.61 9.93
N THR A 89 -14.36 37.72 9.36
CA THR A 89 -13.81 39.01 8.93
C THR A 89 -14.58 39.62 7.76
N CYS A 90 -14.98 38.81 6.77
CA CYS A 90 -15.81 39.26 5.64
C CYS A 90 -17.19 39.76 6.10
N GLU A 91 -17.85 39.05 7.00
CA GLU A 91 -19.15 39.48 7.55
C GLU A 91 -19.03 40.79 8.35
N ARG A 92 -17.93 40.96 9.11
CA ARG A 92 -17.66 42.19 9.87
C ARG A 92 -17.36 43.38 8.95
N LEU A 93 -16.60 43.17 7.86
CA LEU A 93 -16.34 44.20 6.86
C LEU A 93 -17.61 44.58 6.08
N GLN A 94 -18.47 43.61 5.77
CA GLN A 94 -19.77 43.86 5.14
C GLN A 94 -20.66 44.74 6.03
N GLN A 95 -20.69 44.48 7.35
CA GLN A 95 -21.43 45.31 8.31
C GLN A 95 -20.87 46.72 8.45
N GLN A 96 -19.54 46.90 8.36
CA GLN A 96 -18.91 48.22 8.37
C GLN A 96 -19.23 49.01 7.09
N LEU A 97 -19.30 48.33 5.94
CA LEU A 97 -19.67 48.94 4.66
C LEU A 97 -21.13 49.44 4.68
N ASP A 98 -22.04 48.65 5.27
CA ASP A 98 -23.45 49.04 5.45
C ASP A 98 -23.65 50.20 6.45
N GLN A 99 -22.74 50.35 7.43
CA GLN A 99 -22.75 51.49 8.35
C GLN A 99 -22.20 52.77 7.69
N LEU A 100 -21.13 52.67 6.91
CA LEU A 100 -20.52 53.81 6.21
C LEU A 100 -21.42 54.36 5.09
N GLN A 101 -22.21 53.51 4.42
CA GLN A 101 -23.22 53.97 3.45
C GLN A 101 -24.37 54.79 4.09
N ARG A 102 -24.53 54.75 5.42
CA ARG A 102 -25.60 55.46 6.14
C ARG A 102 -25.15 56.75 6.83
N SER A 103 -23.86 56.97 7.05
CA SER A 103 -23.37 58.07 7.90
C SER A 103 -23.04 59.38 7.16
N GLY A 104 -22.86 59.40 5.83
CA GLY A 104 -22.73 60.66 5.08
C GLY A 104 -21.53 61.55 5.46
N ASP A 105 -20.56 61.05 6.22
CA ASP A 105 -19.36 61.78 6.64
C ASP A 105 -18.22 61.57 5.63
N VAL A 106 -18.12 62.48 4.67
CA VAL A 106 -17.14 62.44 3.57
C VAL A 106 -15.69 62.47 4.07
N GLN A 107 -15.42 63.09 5.22
CA GLN A 107 -14.09 63.09 5.83
C GLN A 107 -13.71 61.75 6.44
N GLN A 108 -14.66 61.04 7.06
CA GLN A 108 -14.41 59.70 7.62
C GLN A 108 -14.17 58.68 6.49
N LEU A 109 -14.95 58.78 5.41
CA LEU A 109 -14.76 57.96 4.20
C LEU A 109 -13.38 58.16 3.55
N ALA A 110 -12.82 59.39 3.59
CA ALA A 110 -11.48 59.65 3.07
C ALA A 110 -10.38 58.98 3.93
N ILE A 111 -10.54 59.00 5.26
CA ILE A 111 -9.63 58.31 6.20
C ILE A 111 -9.73 56.80 6.04
N ASP A 112 -10.94 56.26 5.95
CA ASP A 112 -11.18 54.83 5.80
C ASP A 112 -10.69 54.33 4.43
N SER A 113 -10.86 55.12 3.37
CA SER A 113 -10.31 54.83 2.04
C SER A 113 -8.78 54.79 2.05
N LYS A 114 -8.14 55.73 2.75
CA LYS A 114 -6.68 55.72 2.92
C LYS A 114 -6.20 54.50 3.73
N MET A 115 -6.86 54.17 4.84
CA MET A 115 -6.55 52.95 5.60
C MET A 115 -6.74 51.68 4.78
N LEU A 116 -7.77 51.64 3.93
CA LEU A 116 -8.03 50.49 3.06
C LEU A 116 -6.95 50.36 1.99
N ALA A 117 -6.48 51.48 1.42
CA ALA A 117 -5.35 51.50 0.49
C ALA A 117 -4.06 51.02 1.15
N ASP A 118 -3.74 51.48 2.36
CA ASP A 118 -2.56 51.05 3.12
C ASP A 118 -2.63 49.54 3.44
N LYS A 119 -3.82 49.03 3.83
CA LYS A 119 -4.04 47.58 4.00
C LYS A 119 -3.89 46.80 2.71
N HIS A 120 -4.39 47.33 1.60
CA HIS A 120 -4.24 46.69 0.29
C HIS A 120 -2.77 46.57 -0.09
N GLN A 121 -2.00 47.64 0.08
CA GLN A 121 -0.56 47.65 -0.16
C GLN A 121 0.17 46.65 0.75
N GLN A 122 -0.24 46.55 2.01
CA GLN A 122 0.33 45.55 2.93
C GLN A 122 0.02 44.11 2.49
N HIS A 123 -1.19 43.84 2.01
CA HIS A 123 -1.55 42.54 1.45
C HIS A 123 -0.81 42.22 0.15
N GLU A 124 -0.55 43.21 -0.71
CA GLU A 124 0.30 43.02 -1.90
C GLU A 124 1.72 42.58 -1.51
N ILE A 125 2.34 43.25 -0.54
CA ILE A 125 3.67 42.87 -0.03
C ILE A 125 3.65 41.46 0.57
N GLU A 126 2.58 41.11 1.31
CA GLU A 126 2.43 39.77 1.89
C GLU A 126 2.27 38.69 0.81
N ILE A 127 1.48 38.96 -0.24
CA ILE A 127 1.31 38.06 -1.39
C ILE A 127 2.64 37.85 -2.11
N GLU A 128 3.40 38.91 -2.41
CA GLU A 128 4.72 38.79 -3.03
C GLU A 128 5.68 37.94 -2.18
N HIS A 129 5.69 38.17 -0.86
CA HIS A 129 6.50 37.39 0.07
C HIS A 129 6.08 35.92 0.14
N LEU A 130 4.78 35.62 0.12
CA LEU A 130 4.26 34.25 0.08
C LEU A 130 4.57 33.56 -1.25
N GLN A 131 4.47 34.27 -2.37
CA GLN A 131 4.87 33.76 -3.70
C GLN A 131 6.35 33.40 -3.73
N LYS A 132 7.22 34.25 -3.15
CA LYS A 132 8.65 33.95 -3.03
C LYS A 132 8.90 32.71 -2.18
N LYS A 133 8.21 32.57 -1.04
CA LYS A 133 8.29 31.36 -0.20
C LYS A 133 7.82 30.09 -0.91
N LEU A 134 6.80 30.18 -1.76
CA LEU A 134 6.33 29.06 -2.57
C LEU A 134 7.40 28.64 -3.59
N LEU A 135 8.00 29.60 -4.30
CA LEU A 135 9.11 29.34 -5.23
C LEU A 135 10.31 28.69 -4.53
N ASP A 136 10.70 29.19 -3.36
CA ASP A 136 11.79 28.60 -2.56
C ASP A 136 11.46 27.15 -2.14
N ARG A 137 10.19 26.86 -1.86
CA ARG A 137 9.73 25.51 -1.52
C ARG A 137 9.72 24.58 -2.73
N ASP A 138 9.27 25.05 -3.88
CA ASP A 138 9.27 24.28 -5.13
C ASP A 138 10.69 23.91 -5.52
N PHE A 139 11.64 24.84 -5.37
CA PHE A 139 13.06 24.58 -5.57
C PHE A 139 13.62 23.51 -4.62
N GLN A 140 13.23 23.53 -3.34
CA GLN A 140 13.62 22.50 -2.38
C GLN A 140 13.02 21.12 -2.72
N LEU A 141 11.78 21.08 -3.20
CA LEU A 141 11.13 19.84 -3.65
C LEU A 141 11.83 19.25 -4.87
N GLU A 142 12.25 20.08 -5.82
CA GLU A 142 13.03 19.67 -6.99
C GLU A 142 14.39 19.09 -6.59
N GLN A 143 15.09 19.71 -5.64
CA GLN A 143 16.33 19.14 -5.08
C GLN A 143 16.10 17.78 -4.41
N LEU A 144 15.03 17.65 -3.61
CA LEU A 144 14.68 16.37 -2.98
C LEU A 144 14.37 15.29 -4.01
N GLN A 145 13.72 15.64 -5.11
CA GLN A 145 13.46 14.73 -6.22
C GLN A 145 14.77 14.26 -6.87
N MET A 146 15.71 15.17 -7.14
CA MET A 146 17.05 14.81 -7.62
C MET A 146 17.79 13.86 -6.67
N TYR A 147 17.70 14.07 -5.34
CA TYR A 147 18.33 13.17 -4.37
C TYR A 147 17.68 11.79 -4.34
N ARG A 148 16.36 11.69 -4.52
CA ARG A 148 15.65 10.41 -4.64
C ARG A 148 16.09 9.65 -5.88
N GLU A 149 16.22 10.31 -7.02
CA GLU A 149 16.71 9.68 -8.25
C GLU A 149 18.15 9.17 -8.10
N LYS A 150 19.04 9.97 -7.48
CA LYS A 150 20.40 9.53 -7.15
C LYS A 150 20.44 8.34 -6.21
N LEU A 151 19.53 8.28 -5.23
CA LEU A 151 19.42 7.15 -4.31
C LEU A 151 19.00 5.88 -5.06
N ILE A 152 17.99 5.97 -5.94
CA ILE A 152 17.53 4.84 -6.77
C ILE A 152 18.68 4.31 -7.64
N GLN A 153 19.41 5.21 -8.33
CA GLN A 153 20.57 4.82 -9.14
C GLN A 153 21.66 4.12 -8.28
N SER A 154 21.90 4.63 -7.06
CA SER A 154 22.85 4.00 -6.14
C SER A 154 22.39 2.62 -5.67
N GLU A 155 21.10 2.42 -5.43
CA GLU A 155 20.51 1.13 -5.06
C GLU A 155 20.60 0.11 -6.20
N GLU A 156 20.38 0.55 -7.45
CA GLU A 156 20.56 -0.28 -8.65
C GLU A 156 22.02 -0.73 -8.82
N ILE A 157 22.98 0.19 -8.63
CA ILE A 157 24.41 -0.15 -8.66
C ILE A 157 24.74 -1.17 -7.56
N ALA A 158 24.23 -0.98 -6.34
CA ALA A 158 24.46 -1.90 -5.23
C ALA A 158 23.86 -3.29 -5.50
N ALA A 159 22.65 -3.37 -6.06
CA ALA A 159 21.99 -4.62 -6.44
C ALA A 159 22.79 -5.38 -7.53
N ASN A 160 23.27 -4.66 -8.56
CA ASN A 160 24.11 -5.22 -9.60
C ASN A 160 25.44 -5.75 -9.05
N MET A 161 26.11 -5.00 -8.18
CA MET A 161 27.33 -5.47 -7.51
C MET A 161 27.07 -6.70 -6.63
N GLN A 162 25.92 -6.76 -5.95
CA GLN A 162 25.56 -7.93 -5.14
C GLN A 162 25.32 -9.17 -6.01
N GLN A 163 24.69 -9.02 -7.18
CA GLN A 163 24.51 -10.11 -8.14
C GLN A 163 25.86 -10.60 -8.70
N GLN A 164 26.75 -9.68 -9.09
CA GLN A 164 28.10 -10.03 -9.56
C GLN A 164 28.91 -10.76 -8.48
N ASN A 165 28.85 -10.29 -7.23
CA ASN A 165 29.49 -10.96 -6.09
C ASN A 165 28.91 -12.37 -5.85
N GLY A 166 27.60 -12.55 -6.02
CA GLY A 166 26.96 -13.87 -5.97
C GLY A 166 27.49 -14.81 -7.05
N ALA A 167 27.60 -14.33 -8.29
CA ALA A 167 28.12 -15.10 -9.41
C ALA A 167 29.60 -15.50 -9.20
N LEU A 168 30.46 -14.55 -8.77
CA LEU A 168 31.86 -14.83 -8.49
C LEU A 168 32.04 -15.82 -7.34
N ARG A 169 31.23 -15.74 -6.28
CA ARG A 169 31.24 -16.74 -5.19
C ARG A 169 30.87 -18.13 -5.69
N SER A 170 29.84 -18.25 -6.53
CA SER A 170 29.45 -19.53 -7.12
C SER A 170 30.55 -20.11 -8.03
N GLN A 171 31.24 -19.27 -8.81
CA GLN A 171 32.39 -19.70 -9.61
C GLN A 171 33.55 -20.19 -8.73
N LEU A 172 33.86 -19.45 -7.65
CA LEU A 172 34.92 -19.82 -6.72
C LEU A 172 34.60 -21.14 -6.00
N GLU A 173 33.34 -21.39 -5.65
CA GLU A 173 32.90 -22.65 -5.08
C GLU A 173 33.04 -23.82 -6.07
N LYS A 174 32.66 -23.62 -7.34
CA LYS A 174 32.85 -24.64 -8.40
C LYS A 174 34.33 -24.96 -8.61
N LEU A 175 35.20 -23.94 -8.64
CA LEU A 175 36.63 -24.14 -8.76
C LEU A 175 37.20 -24.86 -7.53
N SER A 176 36.74 -24.52 -6.33
CA SER A 176 37.14 -25.21 -5.09
C SER A 176 36.74 -26.68 -5.11
N GLN A 177 35.50 -27.00 -5.50
CA GLN A 177 35.02 -28.38 -5.61
C GLN A 177 35.79 -29.15 -6.69
N SER A 178 36.04 -28.54 -7.85
CA SER A 178 36.86 -29.15 -8.91
C SER A 178 38.26 -29.47 -8.40
N ASN A 179 38.91 -28.53 -7.71
CA ASN A 179 40.25 -28.71 -7.18
C ASN A 179 40.30 -29.79 -6.08
N GLU A 180 39.28 -29.86 -5.22
CA GLU A 180 39.14 -30.98 -4.27
C GLU A 180 38.99 -32.33 -4.96
N THR A 181 38.25 -32.40 -6.08
CA THR A 181 38.14 -33.66 -6.83
C THR A 181 39.43 -34.05 -7.54
N GLU A 182 40.21 -33.08 -8.03
CA GLU A 182 41.53 -33.35 -8.59
C GLU A 182 42.51 -33.80 -7.51
N HIS A 183 42.57 -33.13 -6.36
CA HIS A 183 43.38 -33.60 -5.23
C HIS A 183 43.01 -35.02 -4.79
N ARG A 184 41.71 -35.37 -4.75
CA ARG A 184 41.29 -36.75 -4.46
C ARG A 184 41.74 -37.75 -5.53
N ARG A 185 41.85 -37.33 -6.80
CA ARG A 185 42.40 -38.19 -7.89
C ARG A 185 43.91 -38.35 -7.74
N ASP A 186 44.62 -37.28 -7.42
CA ASP A 186 46.07 -37.32 -7.20
C ASP A 186 46.41 -38.18 -5.98
N ASP A 187 45.67 -38.04 -4.88
CA ASP A 187 45.84 -38.88 -3.68
C ASP A 187 45.62 -40.37 -4.00
N ARG A 188 44.60 -40.71 -4.79
CA ARG A 188 44.37 -42.09 -5.26
C ARG A 188 45.53 -42.59 -6.11
N ARG A 189 46.01 -41.78 -7.05
CA ARG A 189 47.15 -42.13 -7.90
C ARG A 189 48.44 -42.31 -7.11
N LEU A 190 48.63 -41.51 -6.06
CA LEU A 190 49.78 -41.63 -5.16
C LEU A 190 49.73 -42.95 -4.37
N VAL A 191 48.55 -43.35 -3.89
CA VAL A 191 48.36 -44.67 -3.25
C VAL A 191 48.64 -45.81 -4.24
N GLU A 192 48.10 -45.74 -5.47
CA GLU A 192 48.36 -46.76 -6.50
C GLU A 192 49.84 -46.90 -6.84
N LEU A 193 50.56 -45.78 -6.97
CA LEU A 193 52.01 -45.78 -7.21
C LEU A 193 52.79 -46.34 -6.01
N GLN A 194 52.35 -46.05 -4.78
CA GLN A 194 52.96 -46.57 -3.56
C GLN A 194 52.76 -48.09 -3.43
N GLU A 195 51.57 -48.60 -3.76
CA GLU A 195 51.29 -50.03 -3.82
C GLU A 195 52.11 -50.73 -4.91
N ALA A 196 52.21 -50.14 -6.11
CA ALA A 196 53.05 -50.66 -7.19
C ALA A 196 54.53 -50.71 -6.80
N LEU A 197 55.04 -49.66 -6.15
CA LEU A 197 56.40 -49.61 -5.63
C LEU A 197 56.62 -50.72 -4.59
N GLN A 198 55.71 -50.88 -3.62
CA GLN A 198 55.80 -51.93 -2.61
C GLN A 198 55.80 -53.34 -3.23
N ASN A 199 54.94 -53.57 -4.23
CA ASN A 199 54.90 -54.82 -4.96
C ASN A 199 56.23 -55.08 -5.68
N SER A 200 56.81 -54.07 -6.35
CA SER A 200 58.11 -54.21 -7.00
C SER A 200 59.25 -54.52 -6.03
N LEU A 201 59.26 -53.88 -4.85
CA LEU A 201 60.26 -54.13 -3.80
C LEU A 201 60.15 -55.57 -3.27
N SER A 202 58.92 -56.05 -3.01
CA SER A 202 58.69 -57.43 -2.58
C SER A 202 59.16 -58.45 -3.63
N ARG A 203 58.99 -58.15 -4.92
CA ARG A 203 59.46 -58.98 -6.03
C ARG A 203 61.00 -59.00 -6.10
N ILE A 204 61.65 -57.85 -5.89
CA ILE A 204 63.12 -57.78 -5.83
C ILE A 204 63.62 -58.65 -4.68
N GLU A 205 63.03 -58.55 -3.50
CA GLU A 205 63.43 -59.37 -2.34
C GLU A 205 63.28 -60.88 -2.61
N ILE A 206 62.21 -61.30 -3.29
CA ILE A 206 62.02 -62.70 -3.70
C ILE A 206 63.11 -63.14 -4.69
N LEU A 207 63.42 -62.30 -5.69
CA LEU A 207 64.45 -62.60 -6.69
C LEU A 207 65.86 -62.65 -6.06
N GLU A 208 66.16 -61.78 -5.10
CA GLU A 208 67.42 -61.82 -4.35
C GLU A 208 67.57 -63.11 -3.54
N LYS A 209 66.50 -63.58 -2.90
CA LYS A 209 66.49 -64.89 -2.21
C LYS A 209 66.71 -66.05 -3.18
N GLN A 210 66.02 -66.05 -4.32
CA GLN A 210 66.21 -67.06 -5.36
C GLN A 210 67.65 -67.09 -5.89
N LEU A 211 68.25 -65.93 -6.14
CA LEU A 211 69.64 -65.83 -6.58
C LEU A 211 70.62 -66.36 -5.53
N ALA A 212 70.36 -66.11 -4.24
CA ALA A 212 71.16 -66.65 -3.14
C ALA A 212 71.06 -68.18 -3.07
N ASP A 213 69.85 -68.75 -3.20
CA ASP A 213 69.62 -70.19 -3.22
C ASP A 213 70.31 -70.86 -4.41
N ASP A 214 70.19 -70.27 -5.61
CA ASP A 214 70.87 -70.74 -6.82
C ASP A 214 72.40 -70.70 -6.68
N THR A 215 72.93 -69.66 -6.02
CA THR A 215 74.37 -69.54 -5.74
C THR A 215 74.83 -70.67 -4.80
N ILE A 216 74.06 -70.97 -3.75
CA ILE A 216 74.35 -72.09 -2.84
C ILE A 216 74.28 -73.42 -3.59
N GLN A 217 73.28 -73.62 -4.45
CA GLN A 217 73.15 -74.83 -5.27
C GLN A 217 74.35 -74.99 -6.22
N MET A 218 74.79 -73.90 -6.87
CA MET A 218 75.96 -73.88 -7.74
C MET A 218 77.25 -74.24 -6.97
N MET A 219 77.42 -73.73 -5.75
CA MET A 219 78.55 -74.08 -4.89
C MET A 219 78.55 -75.57 -4.53
N ARG A 220 77.39 -76.13 -4.17
CA ARG A 220 77.25 -77.58 -3.89
C ARG A 220 77.61 -78.43 -5.10
N MET A 221 77.18 -78.03 -6.31
CA MET A 221 77.56 -78.73 -7.55
C MET A 221 79.07 -78.67 -7.80
N HIS A 222 79.70 -77.50 -7.61
CA HIS A 222 81.16 -77.37 -7.75
C HIS A 222 81.94 -78.22 -6.76
N GLU A 223 81.45 -78.36 -5.53
CA GLU A 223 82.05 -79.21 -4.51
C GLU A 223 81.90 -80.71 -4.85
N GLN A 224 80.74 -81.12 -5.39
CA GLN A 224 80.54 -82.47 -5.92
C GLN A 224 81.48 -82.78 -7.09
N ILE A 225 81.71 -81.82 -8.00
CA ILE A 225 82.65 -81.97 -9.11
C ILE A 225 84.06 -82.16 -8.56
N ARG A 226 84.52 -81.30 -7.64
CA ARG A 226 85.84 -81.44 -7.00
C ARG A 226 86.03 -82.77 -6.27
N ALA A 227 85.00 -83.24 -5.56
CA ALA A 227 85.03 -84.54 -4.90
C ALA A 227 85.19 -85.69 -5.92
N LYS A 228 84.48 -85.64 -7.04
CA LYS A 228 84.62 -86.63 -8.12
C LYS A 228 86.00 -86.59 -8.80
N GLU A 229 86.56 -85.40 -9.01
CA GLU A 229 87.91 -85.23 -9.54
C GLU A 229 88.97 -85.85 -8.60
N SER A 230 88.83 -85.65 -7.29
CA SER A 230 89.72 -86.26 -6.30
C SER A 230 89.63 -87.79 -6.29
N ILE A 231 88.44 -88.36 -6.46
CA ILE A 231 88.24 -89.82 -6.55
C ILE A 231 88.89 -90.37 -7.83
N LEU A 232 88.75 -89.67 -8.96
CA LEU A 232 89.36 -90.07 -10.23
C LEU A 232 90.89 -90.11 -10.13
N LEU A 233 91.51 -89.10 -9.52
CA LEU A 233 92.96 -89.06 -9.29
C LEU A 233 93.44 -90.21 -8.38
N ALA A 234 92.67 -90.55 -7.35
CA ALA A 234 92.98 -91.70 -6.49
C ALA A 234 92.90 -93.03 -7.26
N ASN A 235 91.89 -93.20 -8.11
CA ASN A 235 91.75 -94.40 -8.96
C ASN A 235 92.88 -94.54 -9.99
N GLU A 236 93.35 -93.44 -10.60
CA GLU A 236 94.50 -93.48 -11.52
C GLU A 236 95.79 -93.95 -10.82
N SER A 237 96.01 -93.54 -9.56
CA SER A 237 97.16 -93.98 -8.78
C SER A 237 97.12 -95.48 -8.43
N GLU A 238 95.93 -96.04 -8.18
CA GLU A 238 95.74 -97.46 -7.89
C GLU A 238 95.91 -98.34 -9.14
N ILE A 239 95.49 -97.85 -10.32
CA ILE A 239 95.73 -98.53 -11.60
C ILE A 239 97.24 -98.62 -11.90
N HIS A 240 98.02 -97.61 -11.56
CA HIS A 240 99.48 -97.67 -11.67
C HIS A 240 100.12 -98.64 -10.66
N ARG A 241 99.55 -98.80 -9.46
CA ARG A 241 99.99 -99.77 -8.44
C ARG A 241 99.71 -101.22 -8.85
N LEU A 242 98.57 -101.48 -9.51
CA LEU A 242 98.21 -102.82 -9.97
C LEU A 242 99.02 -103.27 -11.21
N ARG A 243 99.53 -102.33 -12.01
CA ARG A 243 100.40 -102.63 -13.17
C ARG A 243 101.84 -103.03 -12.82
N SER A 244 102.25 -102.96 -11.55
CA SER A 244 103.63 -103.25 -11.11
C SER A 244 103.79 -104.61 -10.39
N LYS A 245 102.77 -105.46 -10.38
CA LYS A 245 102.82 -106.81 -9.80
C LYS A 245 102.09 -107.84 -10.66
N ALA A 246 102.81 -108.55 -11.54
CA ALA A 246 102.57 -109.96 -11.88
C ALA A 246 103.72 -110.51 -12.74
N ILE A 247 104.29 -111.62 -12.28
CA ILE A 247 105.28 -112.50 -12.90
C ILE A 247 104.64 -113.89 -12.95
N ASP A 248 105.02 -114.69 -13.96
CA ASP A 248 105.37 -116.13 -13.89
C ASP A 248 104.47 -117.19 -14.59
N PRO A 249 105.06 -118.15 -15.34
CA PRO A 249 104.44 -118.93 -16.39
C PRO A 249 103.89 -120.29 -15.89
N ARG A 250 103.18 -120.27 -14.76
CA ARG A 250 102.13 -121.28 -14.46
C ARG A 250 100.74 -120.74 -14.74
N GLU A 251 100.67 -119.46 -15.08
CA GLU A 251 99.43 -118.79 -15.43
C GLU A 251 98.89 -119.25 -16.77
N LEU A 252 99.64 -119.81 -17.73
CA LEU A 252 99.13 -120.00 -19.10
C LEU A 252 97.87 -120.91 -19.24
N GLU A 253 97.67 -121.89 -18.36
CA GLU A 253 96.51 -122.79 -18.39
C GLU A 253 95.32 -122.23 -17.57
N GLU A 254 95.61 -121.57 -16.44
CA GLU A 254 94.64 -120.71 -15.75
C GLU A 254 94.29 -119.46 -16.57
N LEU A 255 95.19 -118.99 -17.42
CA LEU A 255 95.06 -117.84 -18.29
C LEU A 255 94.26 -118.26 -19.52
N ASP A 256 94.31 -119.51 -19.98
CA ASP A 256 93.37 -120.01 -20.99
C ASP A 256 91.95 -120.18 -20.42
N ALA A 257 91.82 -120.65 -19.17
CA ALA A 257 90.53 -120.68 -18.47
C ALA A 257 90.01 -119.27 -18.14
N LYS A 258 90.88 -118.38 -17.63
CA LYS A 258 90.60 -116.95 -17.40
C LYS A 258 90.40 -116.24 -18.73
N TYR A 259 91.02 -116.64 -19.84
CA TYR A 259 90.81 -116.06 -21.16
C TYR A 259 89.46 -116.49 -21.71
N ARG A 260 89.02 -117.74 -21.50
CA ARG A 260 87.64 -118.15 -21.84
C ARG A 260 86.59 -117.45 -20.98
N VAL A 261 86.83 -117.29 -19.67
CA VAL A 261 85.96 -116.51 -18.79
C VAL A 261 85.97 -115.04 -19.19
N LEU A 262 87.13 -114.45 -19.43
CA LEU A 262 87.30 -113.06 -19.86
C LEU A 262 86.76 -112.83 -21.27
N GLN A 263 86.79 -113.84 -22.14
CA GLN A 263 86.19 -113.80 -23.48
C GLN A 263 84.67 -113.89 -23.39
N SER A 264 84.13 -114.74 -22.51
CA SER A 264 82.70 -114.76 -22.18
C SER A 264 82.24 -113.46 -21.53
N GLU A 265 83.02 -112.91 -20.60
CA GLU A 265 82.78 -111.61 -19.96
C GLU A 265 82.92 -110.49 -20.98
N PHE A 266 83.88 -110.56 -21.90
CA PHE A 266 84.05 -109.59 -22.98
C PHE A 266 82.87 -109.63 -23.95
N GLU A 267 82.37 -110.81 -24.34
CA GLU A 267 81.14 -110.91 -25.15
C GLU A 267 79.90 -110.45 -24.38
N SER A 268 79.82 -110.73 -23.07
CA SER A 268 78.76 -110.22 -22.20
C SER A 268 78.85 -108.69 -22.04
N HIS A 269 80.04 -108.13 -21.88
CA HIS A 269 80.27 -106.69 -21.79
C HIS A 269 80.06 -106.00 -23.13
N LYS A 270 80.39 -106.66 -24.25
CA LYS A 270 80.13 -106.19 -25.60
C LYS A 270 78.63 -106.12 -25.87
N THR A 271 77.88 -107.17 -25.55
CA THR A 271 76.41 -107.18 -25.68
C THR A 271 75.75 -106.16 -24.73
N LEU A 272 76.24 -106.01 -23.50
CA LEU A 272 75.78 -104.98 -22.57
C LEU A 272 76.12 -103.55 -23.05
N SER A 273 77.32 -103.35 -23.61
CA SER A 273 77.74 -102.07 -24.18
C SER A 273 76.94 -101.72 -25.43
N GLU A 274 76.65 -102.68 -26.29
CA GLU A 274 75.78 -102.50 -27.47
C GLU A 274 74.32 -102.23 -27.04
N ALA A 275 73.82 -102.89 -26.00
CA ALA A 275 72.50 -102.62 -25.42
C ALA A 275 72.43 -101.23 -24.80
N ASN A 276 73.44 -100.83 -24.02
CA ASN A 276 73.54 -99.49 -23.45
C ASN A 276 73.68 -98.43 -24.53
N HIS A 277 74.44 -98.68 -25.60
CA HIS A 277 74.56 -97.75 -26.71
C HIS A 277 73.23 -97.55 -27.45
N LYS A 278 72.46 -98.63 -27.65
CA LYS A 278 71.10 -98.54 -28.20
C LYS A 278 70.14 -97.78 -27.27
N ASP A 279 70.22 -98.00 -25.96
CA ASP A 279 69.42 -97.26 -24.97
C ASP A 279 69.81 -95.76 -24.93
N GLU A 280 71.10 -95.43 -24.96
CA GLU A 280 71.61 -94.06 -25.06
C GLU A 280 71.17 -93.38 -26.37
N LEU A 281 71.24 -94.08 -27.51
CA LEU A 281 70.71 -93.58 -28.78
C LEU A 281 69.20 -93.34 -28.71
N SER A 282 68.44 -94.23 -28.07
CA SER A 282 67.00 -94.08 -27.86
C SER A 282 66.68 -92.87 -26.96
N LYS A 283 67.39 -92.72 -25.83
CA LYS A 283 67.27 -91.56 -24.94
C LYS A 283 67.63 -90.27 -25.65
N ARG A 284 68.72 -90.26 -26.43
CA ARG A 284 69.14 -89.10 -27.22
C ARG A 284 68.09 -88.72 -28.27
N GLN A 285 67.47 -89.71 -28.91
CA GLN A 285 66.40 -89.47 -29.88
C GLN A 285 65.13 -88.95 -29.20
N LYS A 286 64.73 -89.51 -28.05
CA LYS A 286 63.61 -89.00 -27.23
C LYS A 286 63.87 -87.57 -26.75
N ALA A 287 65.07 -87.28 -26.26
CA ALA A 287 65.47 -85.93 -25.84
C ALA A 287 65.44 -84.94 -27.03
N LYS A 288 65.93 -85.36 -28.21
CA LYS A 288 65.85 -84.54 -29.43
C LYS A 288 64.40 -84.25 -29.82
N THR A 289 63.52 -85.26 -29.79
CA THR A 289 62.08 -85.08 -30.05
C THR A 289 61.44 -84.14 -29.04
N LEU A 290 61.76 -84.28 -27.75
CA LEU A 290 61.26 -83.38 -26.70
C LEU A 290 61.73 -81.93 -26.91
N VAL A 291 63.01 -81.72 -27.24
CA VAL A 291 63.54 -80.37 -27.52
C VAL A 291 62.87 -79.74 -28.74
N LEU A 292 62.62 -80.53 -29.79
CA LEU A 292 61.88 -80.05 -30.97
C LEU A 292 60.43 -79.69 -30.62
N ALA A 293 59.74 -80.52 -29.82
CA ALA A 293 58.38 -80.23 -29.35
C ALA A 293 58.35 -78.95 -28.50
N LEU A 294 59.24 -78.82 -27.52
CA LEU A 294 59.34 -77.61 -26.68
C LEU A 294 59.73 -76.36 -27.49
N SER A 295 60.52 -76.50 -28.54
CA SER A 295 60.87 -75.40 -29.45
C SER A 295 59.68 -74.95 -30.29
N ALA A 296 58.85 -75.89 -30.75
CA ALA A 296 57.60 -75.60 -31.45
C ALA A 296 56.58 -74.92 -30.53
N ASP A 297 56.40 -75.42 -29.30
CA ASP A 297 55.52 -74.82 -28.29
C ASP A 297 55.98 -73.40 -27.93
N LYS A 298 57.29 -73.20 -27.76
CA LYS A 298 57.88 -71.87 -27.53
C LYS A 298 57.56 -70.91 -28.68
N GLN A 299 57.67 -71.35 -29.93
CA GLN A 299 57.34 -70.52 -31.09
C GLN A 299 55.84 -70.19 -31.12
N SER A 300 54.97 -71.18 -30.88
CA SER A 300 53.51 -70.98 -30.80
C SER A 300 53.14 -69.93 -29.74
N LEU A 301 53.74 -70.00 -28.55
CA LEU A 301 53.50 -69.02 -27.48
C LEU A 301 54.02 -67.62 -27.82
N LEU A 302 55.11 -67.51 -28.58
CA LEU A 302 55.61 -66.22 -29.06
C LEU A 302 54.67 -65.61 -30.10
N ASP A 303 54.11 -66.43 -31.00
CA ASP A 303 53.15 -66.00 -32.01
C ASP A 303 51.82 -65.58 -31.36
N GLU A 304 51.32 -66.34 -30.37
CA GLU A 304 50.15 -65.97 -29.56
C GLU A 304 50.38 -64.65 -28.81
N LYS A 305 51.56 -64.47 -28.20
CA LYS A 305 51.92 -63.22 -27.52
C LYS A 305 51.93 -62.04 -28.50
N ALA A 306 52.47 -62.23 -29.71
CA ALA A 306 52.46 -61.19 -30.74
C ALA A 306 51.03 -60.85 -31.18
N GLN A 307 50.16 -61.85 -31.34
CA GLN A 307 48.75 -61.65 -31.67
C GLN A 307 48.00 -60.89 -30.56
N GLN A 308 48.21 -61.25 -29.29
CA GLN A 308 47.64 -60.54 -28.15
C GLN A 308 48.12 -59.09 -28.08
N GLN A 309 49.40 -58.83 -28.39
CA GLN A 309 49.94 -57.48 -28.43
C GLN A 309 49.26 -56.63 -29.52
N CYS A 310 49.07 -57.20 -30.73
CA CYS A 310 48.32 -56.54 -31.80
C CYS A 310 46.87 -56.20 -31.40
N GLU A 311 46.19 -57.11 -30.70
CA GLU A 311 44.81 -56.88 -30.23
C GLU A 311 44.75 -55.81 -29.13
N ILE A 312 45.72 -55.77 -28.21
CA ILE A 312 45.84 -54.71 -27.20
C ILE A 312 46.00 -53.35 -27.88
N ASP A 313 46.86 -53.25 -28.89
CA ASP A 313 47.09 -51.98 -29.59
C ASP A 313 45.87 -51.56 -30.42
N ARG A 314 45.15 -52.52 -31.04
CA ARG A 314 43.85 -52.28 -31.69
C ARG A 314 42.83 -51.71 -30.70
N LEU A 315 42.66 -52.35 -29.53
CA LEU A 315 41.72 -51.90 -28.50
C LEU A 315 42.09 -50.53 -27.93
N ARG A 316 43.39 -50.22 -27.78
CA ARG A 316 43.86 -48.88 -27.38
C ARG A 316 43.48 -47.82 -28.40
N MET A 317 43.63 -48.11 -29.70
CA MET A 317 43.21 -47.19 -30.76
C MET A 317 41.69 -46.99 -30.77
N GLU A 318 40.91 -48.07 -30.60
CA GLU A 318 39.44 -47.99 -30.53
C GLU A 318 38.96 -47.18 -29.32
N LEU A 319 39.59 -47.38 -28.15
CA LEU A 319 39.31 -46.61 -26.94
C LEU A 319 39.63 -45.12 -27.13
N ASN A 320 40.80 -44.80 -27.69
CA ASN A 320 41.17 -43.41 -28.00
C ASN A 320 40.20 -42.77 -28.99
N HIS A 321 39.77 -43.49 -30.03
CA HIS A 321 38.79 -43.00 -30.98
C HIS A 321 37.46 -42.68 -30.30
N LYS A 322 36.94 -43.59 -29.47
CA LYS A 322 35.72 -43.37 -28.68
C LYS A 322 35.85 -42.21 -27.70
N ASN A 323 37.01 -42.02 -27.07
CA ASN A 323 37.26 -40.89 -26.19
C ASN A 323 37.19 -39.55 -26.95
N VAL A 324 37.85 -39.46 -28.11
CA VAL A 324 37.80 -38.25 -28.97
C VAL A 324 36.36 -37.98 -29.45
N GLU A 325 35.60 -39.02 -29.80
CA GLU A 325 34.19 -38.87 -30.20
C GLU A 325 33.32 -38.39 -29.02
N ASN A 326 33.52 -38.93 -27.83
CA ASN A 326 32.81 -38.49 -26.62
C ASN A 326 33.15 -37.04 -26.26
N GLU A 327 34.42 -36.62 -26.34
CA GLU A 327 34.81 -35.23 -26.15
C GLU A 327 34.13 -34.30 -27.15
N ARG A 328 34.04 -34.69 -28.42
CA ARG A 328 33.29 -33.93 -29.44
C ARG A 328 31.81 -33.84 -29.12
N ARG A 329 31.17 -34.94 -28.70
CA ARG A 329 29.75 -34.95 -28.28
C ARG A 329 29.50 -34.07 -27.06
N ILE A 330 30.38 -34.11 -26.06
CA ILE A 330 30.29 -33.25 -24.87
C ILE A 330 30.44 -31.78 -25.28
N LYS A 331 31.41 -31.45 -26.15
CA LYS A 331 31.60 -30.09 -26.65
C LYS A 331 30.35 -29.60 -27.39
N GLN A 332 29.79 -30.41 -28.27
CA GLN A 332 28.56 -30.08 -29.01
C GLN A 332 27.34 -29.91 -28.08
N LEU A 333 27.20 -30.76 -27.06
CA LEU A 333 26.14 -30.63 -26.06
C LEU A 333 26.30 -29.33 -25.25
N ASN A 334 27.52 -28.97 -24.86
CA ASN A 334 27.80 -27.73 -24.16
C ASN A 334 27.50 -26.50 -25.02
N GLU A 335 27.93 -26.49 -26.29
CA GLU A 335 27.63 -25.42 -27.25
C GLU A 335 26.12 -25.28 -27.46
N ASN A 336 25.40 -26.38 -27.69
CA ASN A 336 23.94 -26.38 -27.82
C ASN A 336 23.23 -25.91 -26.54
N SER A 337 23.70 -26.34 -25.37
CA SER A 337 23.15 -25.90 -24.08
C SER A 337 23.39 -24.41 -23.85
N GLN A 338 24.57 -23.90 -24.23
CA GLN A 338 24.92 -22.50 -24.09
C GLN A 338 24.11 -21.63 -25.06
N GLN A 339 23.90 -22.08 -26.31
CA GLN A 339 23.01 -21.41 -27.27
C GLN A 339 21.58 -21.34 -26.75
N LYS A 340 21.03 -22.45 -26.22
CA LYS A 340 19.69 -22.47 -25.60
C LYS A 340 19.60 -21.52 -24.41
N LEU A 341 20.65 -21.43 -23.60
CA LEU A 341 20.69 -20.53 -22.44
C LEU A 341 20.74 -19.06 -22.87
N VAL A 342 21.50 -18.72 -23.92
CA VAL A 342 21.51 -17.37 -24.51
C VAL A 342 20.15 -17.03 -25.11
N GLN A 343 19.51 -17.96 -25.82
CA GLN A 343 18.16 -17.77 -26.38
C GLN A 343 17.11 -17.59 -25.27
N ALA A 344 17.18 -18.39 -24.20
CA ALA A 344 16.29 -18.22 -23.06
C ALA A 344 16.50 -16.86 -22.37
N ALA A 345 17.76 -16.41 -22.25
CA ALA A 345 18.09 -15.11 -21.68
C ALA A 345 17.54 -13.94 -22.54
N SER A 346 17.62 -14.04 -23.89
CA SER A 346 17.05 -13.02 -24.78
C SER A 346 15.53 -12.96 -24.67
N SER A 347 14.84 -14.11 -24.66
CA SER A 347 13.37 -14.15 -24.48
C SER A 347 12.92 -13.62 -23.11
N VAL A 348 13.68 -13.88 -22.04
CA VAL A 348 13.40 -13.28 -20.72
C VAL A 348 13.56 -11.76 -20.75
N HIS A 349 14.56 -11.25 -21.48
CA HIS A 349 14.76 -9.81 -21.63
C HIS A 349 13.60 -9.16 -22.39
N GLU A 350 13.17 -9.73 -23.52
CA GLU A 350 12.02 -9.27 -24.31
C GLU A 350 10.73 -9.22 -23.46
N LEU A 351 10.46 -10.29 -22.68
CA LEU A 351 9.31 -10.33 -21.77
C LEU A 351 9.42 -9.30 -20.64
N THR A 352 10.64 -9.00 -20.18
CA THR A 352 10.87 -7.97 -19.15
C THR A 352 10.53 -6.58 -19.69
N ASP A 353 10.94 -6.29 -20.92
CA ASP A 353 10.63 -5.04 -21.61
C ASP A 353 9.11 -4.90 -21.85
N GLU A 354 8.44 -5.98 -22.27
CA GLU A 354 6.98 -5.99 -22.45
C GLU A 354 6.24 -5.74 -21.11
N ILE A 355 6.68 -6.37 -20.01
CA ILE A 355 6.14 -6.11 -18.67
C ILE A 355 6.33 -4.63 -18.28
N GLN A 356 7.46 -4.02 -18.63
CA GLN A 356 7.71 -2.62 -18.32
C GLN A 356 6.79 -1.68 -19.12
N ILE A 357 6.57 -1.97 -20.41
CA ILE A 357 5.61 -1.25 -21.27
C ILE A 357 4.18 -1.39 -20.71
N LEU A 358 3.78 -2.59 -20.32
CA LEU A 358 2.46 -2.84 -19.73
C LEU A 358 2.27 -2.08 -18.41
N LYS A 359 3.30 -2.02 -17.56
CA LYS A 359 3.27 -1.22 -16.32
C LYS A 359 3.10 0.27 -16.61
N GLN A 360 3.80 0.81 -17.61
CA GLN A 360 3.64 2.20 -18.02
C GLN A 360 2.23 2.47 -18.57
N THR A 361 1.70 1.57 -19.40
CA THR A 361 0.33 1.69 -19.95
C THR A 361 -0.72 1.64 -18.84
N LEU A 362 -0.56 0.73 -17.86
CA LEU A 362 -1.44 0.65 -16.70
C LEU A 362 -1.42 1.96 -15.90
N HIS A 363 -0.26 2.57 -15.71
CA HIS A 363 -0.14 3.84 -15.00
C HIS A 363 -0.87 4.97 -15.70
N VAL A 364 -0.70 5.11 -17.03
CA VAL A 364 -1.42 6.10 -17.85
C VAL A 364 -2.93 5.88 -17.79
N LEU A 365 -3.39 4.62 -17.83
CA LEU A 365 -4.82 4.30 -17.70
C LEU A 365 -5.37 4.69 -16.33
N GLN A 366 -4.63 4.45 -15.24
CA GLN A 366 -5.03 4.86 -13.89
C GLN A 366 -5.11 6.38 -13.73
N GLU A 367 -4.17 7.13 -14.33
CA GLU A 367 -4.23 8.60 -14.35
C GLU A 367 -5.41 9.11 -15.18
N SER A 368 -5.68 8.48 -16.33
CA SER A 368 -6.85 8.78 -17.16
C SER A 368 -8.16 8.53 -16.41
N GLU A 369 -8.28 7.41 -15.70
CA GLU A 369 -9.46 7.10 -14.88
C GLU A 369 -9.67 8.12 -13.75
N LYS A 370 -8.60 8.50 -13.04
CA LYS A 370 -8.66 9.58 -12.03
C LYS A 370 -9.11 10.90 -12.65
N SER A 371 -8.63 11.23 -13.85
CA SER A 371 -9.06 12.43 -14.58
C SER A 371 -10.54 12.37 -14.96
N GLN A 372 -11.02 11.23 -15.48
CA GLN A 372 -12.43 11.01 -15.78
C GLN A 372 -13.32 11.09 -14.53
N GLN A 373 -12.86 10.57 -13.39
CA GLN A 373 -13.58 10.65 -12.13
C GLN A 373 -13.73 12.11 -11.67
N ARG A 374 -12.66 12.91 -11.74
CA ARG A 374 -12.73 14.37 -11.46
C ARG A 374 -13.69 15.07 -12.44
N ALA A 375 -13.69 14.70 -13.71
CA ALA A 375 -14.61 15.26 -14.71
C ALA A 375 -16.08 14.93 -14.40
N ARG A 376 -16.38 13.71 -13.92
CA ARG A 376 -17.73 13.30 -13.47
C ARG A 376 -18.16 14.10 -12.25
N GLU A 377 -17.30 14.22 -11.24
CA GLU A 377 -17.56 15.00 -10.03
C GLU A 377 -17.83 16.48 -10.35
N LEU A 378 -17.07 17.06 -11.29
CA LEU A 378 -17.30 18.43 -11.77
C LEU A 378 -18.65 18.57 -12.50
N ALA A 379 -19.05 17.58 -13.30
CA ALA A 379 -20.32 17.57 -13.99
C ALA A 379 -21.51 17.46 -13.01
N ASP A 380 -21.38 16.63 -11.98
CA ASP A 380 -22.40 16.49 -10.94
C ASP A 380 -22.50 17.75 -10.07
N ALA A 381 -21.36 18.37 -9.72
CA ALA A 381 -21.34 19.66 -9.04
C ALA A 381 -22.03 20.76 -9.87
N LYS A 382 -21.79 20.81 -11.19
CA LYS A 382 -22.52 21.74 -12.09
C LYS A 382 -24.02 21.49 -12.08
N ARG A 383 -24.48 20.23 -12.16
CA ARG A 383 -25.91 19.90 -12.07
C ARG A 383 -26.53 20.34 -10.75
N GLN A 384 -25.85 20.14 -9.62
CA GLN A 384 -26.34 20.60 -8.31
C GLN A 384 -26.46 22.13 -8.24
N VAL A 385 -25.48 22.86 -8.80
CA VAL A 385 -25.54 24.33 -8.87
C VAL A 385 -26.69 24.80 -9.76
N GLU A 386 -26.91 24.15 -10.91
CA GLU A 386 -28.06 24.44 -11.78
C GLU A 386 -29.40 24.16 -11.10
N GLU A 387 -29.51 23.05 -10.36
CA GLU A 387 -30.72 22.72 -9.60
C GLU A 387 -30.98 23.70 -8.46
N SER A 388 -29.92 24.09 -7.74
CA SER A 388 -29.99 25.14 -6.70
C SER A 388 -30.43 26.49 -7.28
N ASN A 389 -29.90 26.86 -8.45
CA ASN A 389 -30.33 28.06 -9.17
C ASN A 389 -31.80 27.97 -9.59
N LYS A 390 -32.26 26.83 -10.12
CA LYS A 390 -33.69 26.61 -10.42
C LYS A 390 -34.56 26.79 -9.18
N LYS A 391 -34.17 26.22 -8.03
CA LYS A 391 -34.87 26.41 -6.74
C LYS A 391 -34.88 27.88 -6.32
N ARG A 392 -33.76 28.59 -6.49
CA ARG A 392 -33.67 30.04 -6.18
C ARG A 392 -34.58 30.88 -7.08
N PHE A 393 -34.68 30.55 -8.37
CA PHE A 393 -35.59 31.23 -9.29
C PHE A 393 -37.06 30.93 -8.98
N ALA A 394 -37.40 29.69 -8.62
CA ALA A 394 -38.74 29.32 -8.18
C ALA A 394 -39.14 30.06 -6.89
N ALA A 395 -38.25 30.08 -5.89
CA ALA A 395 -38.46 30.86 -4.66
C ALA A 395 -38.62 32.35 -4.96
N LYS A 396 -37.79 32.92 -5.87
CA LYS A 396 -37.92 34.32 -6.28
C LYS A 396 -39.27 34.62 -6.94
N ALA A 397 -39.77 33.71 -7.79
CA ALA A 397 -41.07 33.84 -8.43
C ALA A 397 -42.23 33.74 -7.41
N GLU A 398 -42.11 32.85 -6.43
CA GLU A 398 -43.08 32.73 -5.33
C GLU A 398 -43.09 33.99 -4.46
N THR A 399 -41.94 34.54 -4.09
CA THR A 399 -41.86 35.81 -3.35
C THR A 399 -42.49 36.96 -4.13
N GLN A 400 -42.29 37.02 -5.45
CA GLN A 400 -42.96 38.02 -6.30
C GLN A 400 -44.48 37.85 -6.33
N LYS A 401 -44.96 36.60 -6.41
CA LYS A 401 -46.40 36.29 -6.35
C LYS A 401 -47.00 36.73 -5.01
N LEU A 402 -46.35 36.40 -3.89
CA LEU A 402 -46.78 36.82 -2.55
C LEU A 402 -46.77 38.35 -2.39
N ALA A 403 -45.79 39.05 -2.98
CA ALA A 403 -45.77 40.52 -2.96
C ALA A 403 -46.96 41.12 -3.72
N ILE A 404 -47.34 40.55 -4.86
CA ILE A 404 -48.52 40.99 -5.63
C ILE A 404 -49.80 40.71 -4.83
N GLU A 405 -49.94 39.54 -4.22
CA GLU A 405 -51.09 39.20 -3.37
C GLU A 405 -51.21 40.14 -2.15
N LEU A 406 -50.08 40.48 -1.52
CA LEU A 406 -50.05 41.47 -0.43
C LEU A 406 -50.48 42.86 -0.88
N GLU A 407 -50.03 43.32 -2.06
CA GLU A 407 -50.45 44.61 -2.62
C GLU A 407 -51.96 44.62 -2.93
N GLN A 408 -52.51 43.51 -3.43
CA GLN A 408 -53.95 43.36 -3.66
C GLN A 408 -54.74 43.39 -2.36
N LEU A 409 -54.31 42.65 -1.33
CA LEU A 409 -54.92 42.67 0.00
C LEU A 409 -54.88 44.06 0.62
N GLN A 410 -53.78 44.78 0.43
CA GLN A 410 -53.64 46.16 0.91
C GLN A 410 -54.64 47.10 0.20
N LYS A 411 -54.84 46.97 -1.11
CA LYS A 411 -55.87 47.74 -1.85
C LYS A 411 -57.28 47.45 -1.36
N ILE A 412 -57.61 46.17 -1.13
CA ILE A 412 -58.91 45.75 -0.58
C ILE A 412 -59.11 46.35 0.82
N ALA A 413 -58.09 46.28 1.69
CA ALA A 413 -58.14 46.85 3.03
C ALA A 413 -58.34 48.37 3.00
N GLN A 414 -57.63 49.10 2.12
CA GLN A 414 -57.82 50.54 1.92
C GLN A 414 -59.25 50.88 1.46
N GLN A 415 -59.81 50.11 0.54
CA GLN A 415 -61.18 50.31 0.05
C GLN A 415 -62.22 50.09 1.16
N HIS A 416 -62.09 49.00 1.94
CA HIS A 416 -62.95 48.75 3.09
C HIS A 416 -62.89 49.86 4.13
N ASN A 417 -61.69 50.38 4.37
CA ASN A 417 -61.46 51.47 5.30
C ASN A 417 -62.17 52.77 4.86
N LEU A 418 -62.00 53.16 3.59
CA LEU A 418 -62.69 54.31 2.99
C LEU A 418 -64.23 54.17 3.07
N SER A 419 -64.73 52.96 2.80
CA SER A 419 -66.16 52.64 2.90
C SER A 419 -66.67 52.77 4.35
N THR A 420 -65.93 52.23 5.31
CA THR A 420 -66.24 52.29 6.74
C THR A 420 -66.26 53.74 7.24
N GLN A 421 -65.26 54.53 6.86
CA GLN A 421 -65.20 55.95 7.20
C GLN A 421 -66.40 56.73 6.63
N THR A 422 -66.76 56.47 5.38
CA THR A 422 -67.92 57.10 4.73
C THR A 422 -69.23 56.76 5.45
N LEU A 423 -69.40 55.49 5.84
CA LEU A 423 -70.57 55.02 6.59
C LEU A 423 -70.63 55.67 7.97
N CYS A 424 -69.51 55.70 8.71
CA CYS A 424 -69.43 56.31 10.03
C CYS A 424 -69.79 57.80 9.98
N ARG A 425 -69.23 58.56 9.04
CA ARG A 425 -69.59 59.98 8.83
C ARG A 425 -71.07 60.17 8.55
N SER A 426 -71.66 59.32 7.70
CA SER A 426 -73.10 59.37 7.41
C SER A 426 -73.95 59.11 8.65
N LEU A 427 -73.56 58.13 9.48
CA LEU A 427 -74.24 57.81 10.72
C LEU A 427 -74.08 58.90 11.78
N VAL A 428 -72.89 59.49 11.93
CA VAL A 428 -72.63 60.64 12.82
C VAL A 428 -73.59 61.77 12.48
N HIS A 429 -73.71 62.11 11.20
CA HIS A 429 -74.62 63.16 10.73
C HIS A 429 -76.10 62.84 11.04
N LYS A 430 -76.55 61.60 10.78
CA LYS A 430 -77.92 61.17 11.09
C LYS A 430 -78.23 61.22 12.61
N HIS A 431 -77.28 60.79 13.45
CA HIS A 431 -77.44 60.87 14.90
C HIS A 431 -77.46 62.32 15.39
N ALA A 432 -76.63 63.20 14.82
CA ALA A 432 -76.67 64.63 15.14
C ALA A 432 -78.04 65.24 14.81
N MET A 433 -78.58 64.99 13.61
CA MET A 433 -79.93 65.44 13.21
C MET A 433 -81.02 64.88 14.14
N LEU A 434 -80.89 63.64 14.59
CA LEU A 434 -81.85 63.04 15.53
C LEU A 434 -81.72 63.66 16.93
N ALA A 435 -80.50 63.90 17.40
CA ALA A 435 -80.22 64.58 18.67
C ALA A 435 -80.84 65.98 18.68
N GLU A 436 -80.68 66.75 17.60
CA GLU A 436 -81.32 68.05 17.42
C GLU A 436 -82.86 67.95 17.53
N ARG A 437 -83.49 66.99 16.84
CA ARG A 437 -84.94 66.77 16.92
C ARG A 437 -85.43 66.34 18.30
N VAL A 438 -84.68 65.50 19.00
CA VAL A 438 -84.99 65.10 20.38
C VAL A 438 -84.87 66.31 21.30
N GLN A 439 -83.85 67.15 21.10
CA GLN A 439 -83.64 68.37 21.86
C GLN A 439 -84.72 69.43 21.58
N GLU A 440 -85.16 69.57 20.34
CA GLU A 440 -86.34 70.39 19.98
C GLU A 440 -87.61 69.88 20.67
N ALA A 441 -87.85 68.56 20.68
CA ALA A 441 -88.98 67.96 21.38
C ALA A 441 -88.92 68.22 22.89
N LEU A 442 -87.75 68.07 23.50
CA LEU A 442 -87.45 68.45 24.87
C LEU A 442 -87.78 69.92 25.15
N GLN A 443 -87.35 70.84 24.28
CA GLN A 443 -87.66 72.26 24.40
C GLN A 443 -89.17 72.54 24.28
N ILE A 444 -89.89 71.83 23.41
CA ILE A 444 -91.35 71.96 23.28
C ILE A 444 -92.05 71.46 24.53
N VAL A 445 -91.63 70.31 25.09
CA VAL A 445 -92.15 69.76 26.35
C VAL A 445 -91.87 70.74 27.50
N ASN A 446 -90.65 71.25 27.62
CA ASN A 446 -90.29 72.26 28.62
C ASN A 446 -91.08 73.57 28.47
N LYS A 447 -91.32 74.04 27.23
CA LYS A 447 -92.19 75.20 26.96
C LYS A 447 -93.65 74.94 27.33
N ARG A 448 -94.11 73.68 27.35
CA ARG A 448 -95.43 73.30 27.84
C ARG A 448 -95.47 73.21 29.37
N VAL A 449 -94.41 72.75 30.02
CA VAL A 449 -94.25 72.80 31.50
C VAL A 449 -94.33 74.26 32.00
N GLN A 450 -93.70 75.21 31.31
CA GLN A 450 -93.66 76.61 31.73
C GLN A 450 -94.98 77.40 31.58
N LYS A 451 -96.09 76.80 31.11
CA LYS A 451 -97.40 77.47 30.96
C LYS A 451 -98.41 77.20 32.08
N GLN A 452 -98.02 76.52 33.16
CA GLN A 452 -98.79 76.43 34.40
C GLN A 452 -97.94 76.86 35.61
N THR A 453 -98.40 77.94 36.23
CA THR A 453 -98.06 78.49 37.57
C THR A 453 -96.75 79.30 37.72
N PRO A 454 -96.84 80.56 38.24
CA PRO A 454 -95.69 81.38 38.64
C PRO A 454 -95.41 81.26 40.15
N CYS A 455 -94.13 81.25 40.56
CA CYS A 455 -93.64 81.97 41.75
C CYS A 455 -92.11 81.89 41.90
N ASP A 456 -91.55 83.02 42.34
CA ASP A 456 -90.16 83.33 42.66
C ASP A 456 -89.60 82.69 43.94
N ASN A 457 -88.28 82.48 43.94
CA ASN A 457 -87.26 82.84 44.95
C ASN A 457 -86.13 81.78 44.96
N GLN A 458 -84.92 82.05 44.42
CA GLN A 458 -83.78 82.84 44.93
C GLN A 458 -82.83 82.11 45.90
N VAL A 459 -81.53 82.38 45.66
CA VAL A 459 -80.31 82.23 46.49
C VAL A 459 -79.63 80.84 46.48
N ALA A 460 -78.31 80.66 46.41
CA ALA A 460 -77.10 81.32 45.90
C ALA A 460 -75.91 80.39 46.24
N GLU A 461 -74.73 80.64 45.64
CA GLU A 461 -73.37 80.29 46.14
C GLU A 461 -72.95 78.79 46.11
N ASP A 462 -71.70 78.38 45.85
CA ASP A 462 -70.42 79.00 45.49
C ASP A 462 -69.41 77.87 45.11
N GLU A 463 -68.28 78.27 44.53
CA GLU A 463 -66.93 77.73 44.76
C GLU A 463 -66.42 76.37 44.18
N THR A 464 -65.52 76.53 43.19
CA THR A 464 -64.16 75.93 43.06
C THR A 464 -63.96 74.40 42.97
N ARG A 465 -63.21 73.95 41.94
CA ARG A 465 -61.78 73.53 42.05
C ARG A 465 -61.29 72.77 40.80
N HIS A 466 -60.16 73.23 40.26
CA HIS A 466 -59.16 72.38 39.58
C HIS A 466 -58.53 71.39 40.59
N PRO A 467 -58.00 70.26 40.09
CA PRO A 467 -56.54 70.07 40.00
C PRO A 467 -56.17 69.58 38.59
N GLU A 468 -55.05 69.85 37.93
CA GLU A 468 -53.61 69.90 38.24
C GLU A 468 -52.94 68.56 38.67
N ILE A 469 -51.96 68.16 37.83
CA ILE A 469 -50.73 67.37 38.09
C ILE A 469 -50.81 65.83 38.02
N ALA A 470 -50.21 65.26 36.96
CA ALA A 470 -48.98 64.45 37.10
C ALA A 470 -48.23 64.36 35.76
N ARG A 471 -46.98 64.81 35.80
CA ARG A 471 -45.91 64.57 34.82
C ARG A 471 -45.26 63.21 35.09
N GLU A 472 -44.87 62.51 34.02
CA GLU A 472 -43.60 61.76 33.84
C GLU A 472 -43.48 61.63 32.30
N ASP A 473 -42.62 62.35 31.59
CA ASP A 473 -41.15 62.39 31.57
C ASP A 473 -40.49 61.07 31.11
N LYS A 474 -39.91 61.13 29.89
CA LYS A 474 -38.83 60.31 29.31
C LYS A 474 -39.12 58.85 28.90
N MET A 475 -39.14 58.61 27.58
CA MET A 475 -37.90 58.26 26.87
C MET A 475 -38.05 58.28 25.34
N THR A 476 -36.90 58.53 24.74
CA THR A 476 -36.59 58.83 23.36
C THR A 476 -36.80 57.68 22.36
N PRO A 477 -36.91 58.01 21.07
CA PRO A 477 -37.11 57.07 19.99
C PRO A 477 -35.77 56.45 19.58
N LYS A 478 -35.67 55.12 19.52
CA LYS A 478 -34.66 54.46 18.69
C LYS A 478 -35.31 54.01 17.41
N GLY A 479 -35.13 54.85 16.40
CA GLY A 479 -35.42 54.51 15.01
C GLY A 479 -34.66 53.27 14.61
N THR A 480 -35.42 52.28 14.12
CA THR A 480 -34.87 51.32 13.17
C THR A 480 -35.41 51.73 11.81
N ARG A 481 -34.61 52.55 11.11
CA ARG A 481 -34.75 52.83 9.69
C ARG A 481 -34.66 51.50 8.94
N GLY A 482 -35.78 51.09 8.36
CA GLY A 482 -35.86 49.96 7.46
C GLY A 482 -37.13 50.06 6.62
N ASN A 483 -36.97 50.67 5.44
CA ASN A 483 -37.90 50.74 4.31
C ASN A 483 -39.11 51.67 4.43
N ALA A 484 -38.94 52.85 3.81
CA ALA A 484 -39.96 53.84 3.48
C ALA A 484 -40.92 53.32 2.38
N PHE A 485 -41.64 52.24 2.65
CA PHE A 485 -42.75 51.80 1.82
C PHE A 485 -43.97 51.60 2.74
N ASN A 486 -45.05 52.35 2.47
CA ASN A 486 -46.37 52.24 3.12
C ASN A 486 -46.67 52.91 4.48
N GLN A 487 -46.08 54.06 4.82
CA GLN A 487 -46.63 54.87 5.92
C GLN A 487 -48.02 55.49 5.61
N GLN A 488 -48.46 55.52 4.35
CA GLN A 488 -49.78 56.06 3.99
C GLN A 488 -50.96 55.14 4.34
N SER A 489 -50.76 53.83 4.55
CA SER A 489 -51.88 52.91 4.87
C SER A 489 -52.22 52.83 6.36
N PHE A 490 -51.24 53.05 7.25
CA PHE A 490 -51.51 53.08 8.68
C PHE A 490 -52.35 54.29 9.07
N LEU A 491 -52.10 55.46 8.46
CA LEU A 491 -52.89 56.68 8.69
C LEU A 491 -54.36 56.52 8.32
N ALA A 492 -54.70 55.67 7.35
CA ALA A 492 -56.08 55.45 6.97
C ALA A 492 -56.85 54.69 8.09
N ILE A 493 -56.22 53.70 8.74
CA ILE A 493 -56.87 52.89 9.79
C ILE A 493 -57.21 53.78 11.00
N ASP A 494 -56.27 54.62 11.39
CA ASP A 494 -56.46 55.59 12.48
C ASP A 494 -57.65 56.53 12.21
N THR A 495 -57.90 56.91 10.95
CA THR A 495 -59.03 57.80 10.63
C THR A 495 -60.42 57.14 10.67
N ALA A 496 -60.52 55.82 10.42
CA ALA A 496 -61.78 55.11 10.62
C ALA A 496 -62.04 54.83 12.10
N GLU A 497 -61.00 54.51 12.88
CA GLU A 497 -61.11 54.40 14.34
C GLU A 497 -61.56 55.72 14.97
N GLN A 498 -61.01 56.85 14.52
CA GLN A 498 -61.47 58.18 14.94
C GLN A 498 -62.95 58.42 14.59
N SER A 499 -63.39 58.05 13.38
CA SER A 499 -64.78 58.22 12.94
C SER A 499 -65.76 57.34 13.72
N LEU A 500 -65.33 56.12 14.11
CA LEU A 500 -66.10 55.24 15.00
C LEU A 500 -66.20 55.80 16.42
N THR A 501 -65.13 56.42 16.90
CA THR A 501 -65.10 57.05 18.24
C THR A 501 -66.07 58.24 18.28
N GLU A 502 -66.06 59.10 17.27
CA GLU A 502 -67.01 60.21 17.13
C GLU A 502 -68.47 59.72 17.05
N LEU A 503 -68.73 58.63 16.30
CA LEU A 503 -70.05 58.00 16.25
C LEU A 503 -70.51 57.53 17.63
N ARG A 504 -69.61 56.89 18.39
CA ARG A 504 -69.90 56.40 19.74
C ARG A 504 -70.26 57.55 20.69
N GLU A 505 -69.55 58.67 20.61
CA GLU A 505 -69.85 59.87 21.41
C GLU A 505 -71.23 60.47 21.07
N LYS A 506 -71.58 60.59 19.78
CA LYS A 506 -72.91 61.08 19.38
C LYS A 506 -74.04 60.16 19.82
N LEU A 507 -73.81 58.85 19.81
CA LEU A 507 -74.80 57.87 20.24
C LEU A 507 -75.03 57.96 21.76
N ALA A 508 -73.97 58.15 22.54
CA ALA A 508 -74.07 58.39 23.99
C ALA A 508 -74.88 59.67 24.30
N MET A 509 -74.59 60.78 23.61
CA MET A 509 -75.36 62.03 23.76
C MET A 509 -76.85 61.84 23.42
N LEU A 510 -77.16 61.09 22.37
CA LEU A 510 -78.55 60.80 21.98
C LEU A 510 -79.28 60.01 23.07
N VAL A 511 -78.61 59.03 23.68
CA VAL A 511 -79.17 58.24 24.79
C VAL A 511 -79.50 59.17 25.96
N GLU A 512 -78.57 60.03 26.39
CA GLU A 512 -78.82 60.99 27.48
C GLU A 512 -79.99 61.95 27.20
N LEU A 513 -80.09 62.47 25.97
CA LEU A 513 -81.20 63.34 25.57
C LEU A 513 -82.54 62.59 25.56
N THR A 514 -82.53 61.32 25.19
CA THR A 514 -83.73 60.49 25.14
C THR A 514 -84.20 60.11 26.55
N GLU A 515 -83.27 59.78 27.45
CA GLU A 515 -83.57 59.55 28.87
C GLU A 515 -84.23 60.78 29.51
N LYS A 516 -83.65 61.98 29.32
CA LYS A 516 -84.25 63.24 29.81
C LYS A 516 -85.65 63.50 29.25
N LEU A 517 -85.88 63.19 27.97
CA LEU A 517 -87.21 63.32 27.36
C LEU A 517 -88.20 62.34 27.99
N CYS A 518 -87.77 61.11 28.28
CA CYS A 518 -88.58 60.11 28.96
C CYS A 518 -88.92 60.53 30.40
N ASP A 519 -87.96 61.07 31.16
CA ASP A 519 -88.16 61.53 32.53
C ASP A 519 -89.18 62.69 32.59
N LEU A 520 -88.99 63.73 31.77
CA LEU A 520 -89.95 64.85 31.67
C LEU A 520 -91.34 64.39 31.20
N SER A 521 -91.38 63.37 30.34
CA SER A 521 -92.64 62.80 29.89
C SER A 521 -93.33 61.96 30.98
N MET A 522 -92.58 61.37 31.93
CA MET A 522 -93.13 60.66 33.08
C MET A 522 -93.61 61.64 34.16
N GLU A 523 -92.91 62.77 34.36
CA GLU A 523 -93.30 63.83 35.28
C GLU A 523 -94.61 64.55 34.87
N GLN A 524 -94.93 64.63 33.57
CA GLN A 524 -96.15 65.24 33.03
C GLN A 524 -97.41 64.35 33.05
N GLN A 525 -97.60 63.49 34.06
CA GLN A 525 -98.75 62.56 34.13
C GLN A 525 -100.13 63.23 34.37
N GLU A 526 -100.59 64.05 33.42
CA GLU A 526 -102.02 64.29 33.13
C GLU A 526 -102.38 64.10 31.64
N VAL A 527 -101.42 63.74 30.77
CA VAL A 527 -101.71 63.26 29.42
C VAL A 527 -101.10 61.88 29.24
N SER A 528 -101.97 60.89 29.01
CA SER A 528 -101.61 59.49 28.74
C SER A 528 -100.50 59.43 27.67
N LEU A 529 -99.26 59.19 28.12
CA LEU A 529 -98.08 58.96 27.29
C LEU A 529 -98.37 57.91 26.21
N LYS A 530 -99.26 56.96 26.52
CA LYS A 530 -99.77 55.94 25.61
C LYS A 530 -100.42 56.53 24.36
N ASP A 531 -101.13 57.66 24.42
CA ASP A 531 -101.81 58.25 23.24
C ASP A 531 -100.86 59.08 22.37
N VAL A 532 -99.87 59.75 22.98
CA VAL A 532 -98.80 60.44 22.24
C VAL A 532 -97.87 59.43 21.59
N LEU A 533 -97.46 58.37 22.30
CA LEU A 533 -96.69 57.25 21.73
C LEU A 533 -97.50 56.53 20.66
N LYS A 534 -98.79 56.27 20.86
CA LYS A 534 -99.63 55.64 19.83
C LYS A 534 -99.70 56.54 18.59
N THR A 535 -99.91 57.84 18.74
CA THR A 535 -99.97 58.77 17.59
C THR A 535 -98.63 58.90 16.88
N ARG A 536 -97.51 59.00 17.62
CA ARG A 536 -96.17 59.09 17.03
C ARG A 536 -95.68 57.76 16.48
N VAL A 537 -95.94 56.62 17.11
CA VAL A 537 -95.64 55.29 16.58
C VAL A 537 -96.51 55.02 15.35
N THR A 538 -97.78 55.41 15.34
CA THR A 538 -98.60 55.33 14.13
C THR A 538 -98.05 56.26 13.04
N GLN A 539 -97.66 57.50 13.33
CA GLN A 539 -97.04 58.39 12.33
C GLN A 539 -95.69 57.87 11.85
N PHE A 540 -94.86 57.31 12.73
CA PHE A 540 -93.54 56.79 12.40
C PHE A 540 -93.63 55.46 11.63
N VAL A 541 -94.54 54.56 12.01
CA VAL A 541 -94.85 53.35 11.24
C VAL A 541 -95.43 53.73 9.88
N THR A 542 -96.29 54.75 9.80
CA THR A 542 -96.86 55.20 8.52
C THR A 542 -95.81 55.91 7.66
N GLN A 543 -94.92 56.73 8.23
CA GLN A 543 -93.80 57.34 7.49
C GLN A 543 -92.78 56.30 7.05
N CYS A 544 -92.35 55.39 7.92
CA CYS A 544 -91.39 54.35 7.59
C CYS A 544 -91.96 53.36 6.56
N PHE A 545 -93.23 52.93 6.67
CA PHE A 545 -93.84 52.09 5.64
C PHE A 545 -94.08 52.86 4.34
N ALA A 546 -94.55 54.12 4.39
CA ALA A 546 -94.74 54.92 3.18
C ALA A 546 -93.40 55.20 2.47
N GLU A 547 -92.31 55.40 3.21
CA GLU A 547 -90.99 55.69 2.66
C GLU A 547 -90.25 54.43 2.20
N LYS A 548 -90.40 53.29 2.89
CA LYS A 548 -89.92 51.99 2.39
C LYS A 548 -90.68 51.57 1.14
N VAL A 549 -92.01 51.66 1.12
CA VAL A 549 -92.82 51.37 -0.08
C VAL A 549 -92.41 52.29 -1.23
N ARG A 550 -92.21 53.61 -1.00
CA ARG A 550 -91.71 54.54 -2.02
C ARG A 550 -90.32 54.17 -2.54
N GLN A 551 -89.39 53.80 -1.66
CA GLN A 551 -88.03 53.40 -2.05
C GLN A 551 -87.98 52.05 -2.77
N THR A 552 -88.83 51.08 -2.41
CA THR A 552 -88.94 49.83 -3.19
C THR A 552 -89.58 50.08 -4.56
N TYR A 553 -90.57 50.96 -4.68
CA TYR A 553 -91.15 51.29 -5.98
C TYR A 553 -90.17 52.07 -6.87
N THR A 554 -89.40 53.03 -6.35
CA THR A 554 -88.37 53.72 -7.16
C THR A 554 -87.19 52.81 -7.53
N LYS A 555 -86.80 51.86 -6.67
CA LYS A 555 -85.75 50.87 -7.01
C LYS A 555 -86.23 49.80 -7.99
N VAL A 556 -87.52 49.47 -8.00
CA VAL A 556 -88.12 48.56 -8.99
C VAL A 556 -88.23 49.26 -10.34
N ASP A 557 -88.62 50.54 -10.40
CA ASP A 557 -88.62 51.31 -11.65
C ASP A 557 -87.20 51.50 -12.23
N GLU A 558 -86.21 51.89 -11.42
CA GLU A 558 -84.81 52.01 -11.87
C GLU A 558 -84.17 50.65 -12.24
N GLY A 559 -84.55 49.57 -11.55
CA GLY A 559 -84.09 48.21 -11.85
C GLY A 559 -84.67 47.63 -13.15
N THR A 560 -85.89 48.05 -13.53
CA THR A 560 -86.51 47.62 -14.80
C THR A 560 -85.98 48.35 -16.02
N GLU A 561 -85.48 49.59 -15.89
CA GLU A 561 -84.82 50.30 -17.00
C GLU A 561 -83.40 49.77 -17.26
N SER A 562 -82.64 49.42 -16.21
CA SER A 562 -81.28 48.85 -16.34
C SER A 562 -81.26 47.44 -16.95
N LEU A 563 -82.27 46.60 -16.68
CA LEU A 563 -82.40 45.27 -17.27
C LEU A 563 -82.78 45.30 -18.77
N PHE A 564 -83.39 46.38 -19.24
CA PHE A 564 -83.70 46.57 -20.67
C PHE A 564 -82.54 47.15 -21.48
N GLU A 565 -81.61 47.90 -20.88
CA GLU A 565 -80.38 48.36 -21.56
C GLU A 565 -79.27 47.30 -21.58
N SER A 566 -79.13 46.45 -20.56
CA SER A 566 -78.11 45.40 -20.55
C SER A 566 -78.42 44.23 -21.51
N ALA A 567 -79.68 44.05 -21.94
CA ALA A 567 -80.07 43.05 -22.94
C ALA A 567 -79.82 43.49 -24.40
N LYS A 568 -79.48 44.78 -24.64
CA LYS A 568 -79.18 45.31 -25.98
C LYS A 568 -77.70 45.40 -26.32
N ALA A 569 -76.80 45.28 -25.35
CA ALA A 569 -75.35 45.39 -25.56
C ALA A 569 -74.59 44.06 -25.75
N SER A 570 -75.26 42.89 -25.64
CA SER A 570 -74.61 41.57 -25.73
C SER A 570 -74.66 40.91 -27.12
N VAL A 571 -75.00 41.64 -28.19
CA VAL A 571 -75.12 41.08 -29.56
C VAL A 571 -74.02 41.55 -30.53
N HIS A 572 -73.04 42.37 -30.11
CA HIS A 572 -71.94 42.81 -30.99
C HIS A 572 -70.57 42.64 -30.33
N SER A 573 -70.02 41.43 -30.37
CA SER A 573 -68.57 41.19 -30.57
C SER A 573 -68.33 39.70 -30.86
N SER A 574 -68.75 39.27 -32.05
CA SER A 574 -68.14 38.14 -32.74
C SER A 574 -67.44 38.72 -33.97
N SER A 575 -66.17 39.07 -33.83
CA SER A 575 -65.11 38.87 -34.82
C SER A 575 -63.76 39.30 -34.27
#